data_AF-A0A0L0EL29-F1
#
_entry.id   AF-A0A0L0EL29-F1
#
_cell.length_a   1.000
_cell.length_b   1.000
_cell.length_c   1.000
_cell.angle_alpha   90.00
_cell.angle_beta   90.00
_cell.angle_gamma   90.00
#
_symmetry.space_group_name_H-M   'P 1'
#
loop_
_entity.id
_entity.type
_entity.pdbx_description
1 polymer ?
#
loop_
_entity_poly.entity_id
_entity_poly.type
_entity_poly.pdbx_seq_one_letter_code
_entity_poly.pdbx_strand_id
1 'polypeptide(L)'
;MAAWQWGRVNQLEVKHPFSRQIPLLSGLLDMPVVAGFGDSYMPAVQKPAFGASQRFIAQPGHLDKAIMSVAGGQSGHPLSPFYRAGFSAYAQGEAVPLLPGAINHRITFTPIN
;
A
#
# COMPACT_ATOMS: atom_id res chain seq x y z
N MET A 1 -29.53 -6.53 3.41
CA MET A 1 -28.68 -6.07 4.54
C MET A 1 -27.18 -5.91 4.18
N ALA A 2 -26.62 -6.63 3.20
CA ALA A 2 -25.19 -6.52 2.84
C ALA A 2 -24.73 -5.13 2.33
N ALA A 3 -25.63 -4.30 1.80
CA ALA A 3 -25.33 -2.94 1.33
C ALA A 3 -24.93 -1.95 2.45
N TRP A 4 -25.26 -2.26 3.70
CA TRP A 4 -25.09 -1.35 4.85
C TRP A 4 -23.94 -1.75 5.77
N GLN A 5 -23.15 -2.76 5.40
CA GLN A 5 -21.95 -3.13 6.15
C GLN A 5 -20.94 -1.99 6.05
N TRP A 6 -20.38 -1.57 7.18
CA TRP A 6 -19.47 -0.42 7.22
C TRP A 6 -18.30 -0.56 6.23
N GLY A 7 -17.71 -1.74 6.12
CA GLY A 7 -16.62 -1.98 5.16
C GLY A 7 -17.03 -1.80 3.70
N ARG A 8 -18.32 -1.93 3.35
CA ARG A 8 -18.86 -1.61 2.02
C ARG A 8 -19.19 -0.12 1.86
N VAL A 9 -19.60 0.55 2.93
CA VAL A 9 -19.89 2.00 2.93
C VAL A 9 -18.60 2.83 2.88
N ASN A 10 -17.54 2.38 3.57
CA ASN A 10 -16.27 3.08 3.70
C ASN A 10 -15.13 2.40 2.90
N GLN A 11 -15.44 1.77 1.77
CA GLN A 11 -14.44 1.06 0.95
C GLN A 11 -13.24 1.95 0.65
N LEU A 12 -12.04 1.40 0.81
CA LEU A 12 -10.82 2.10 0.44
C LEU A 12 -10.62 2.04 -1.08
N GLU A 13 -10.60 3.22 -1.70
CA GLU A 13 -10.45 3.44 -3.13
C GLU A 13 -9.22 4.32 -3.40
N VAL A 14 -8.03 3.71 -3.36
CA VAL A 14 -6.79 4.42 -3.72
C VAL A 14 -6.70 4.56 -5.24
N LYS A 15 -7.09 5.74 -5.74
CA LYS A 15 -7.09 6.06 -7.17
C LYS A 15 -5.92 6.92 -7.61
N HIS A 16 -5.38 6.61 -8.77
CA HIS A 16 -4.35 7.41 -9.41
C HIS A 16 -4.90 8.77 -9.89
N PRO A 17 -4.13 9.86 -9.84
CA PRO A 17 -4.59 11.16 -10.35
C PRO A 17 -5.08 11.11 -11.80
N PHE A 18 -4.40 10.35 -12.67
CA PHE A 18 -4.80 10.20 -14.07
C PHE A 18 -6.05 9.33 -14.27
N SER A 19 -6.30 8.32 -13.44
CA SER A 19 -7.52 7.51 -13.60
C SER A 19 -8.78 8.30 -13.21
N ARG A 20 -8.64 9.29 -12.31
CA ARG A 20 -9.72 10.24 -12.00
C ARG A 20 -10.12 11.08 -13.22
N GLN A 21 -9.18 11.38 -14.12
CA GLN A 21 -9.45 12.15 -15.35
C GLN A 21 -9.76 11.24 -16.54
N ILE A 22 -9.17 10.04 -16.57
CA ILE A 22 -9.26 9.06 -17.67
C ILE A 22 -9.68 7.71 -17.06
N PRO A 23 -10.98 7.45 -16.85
CA PRO A 23 -11.46 6.26 -16.15
C PRO A 23 -11.04 4.93 -16.80
N LEU A 24 -10.75 4.92 -18.10
CA LEU A 24 -10.23 3.74 -18.81
C LEU A 24 -8.91 3.21 -18.21
N LEU A 25 -8.13 4.08 -17.55
CA LEU A 25 -6.85 3.71 -16.94
C LEU A 25 -6.99 3.12 -15.53
N SER A 26 -8.18 3.11 -14.92
CA SER A 26 -8.37 2.64 -13.54
C SER A 26 -7.87 1.22 -13.30
N GLY A 27 -8.13 0.29 -14.24
CA GLY A 27 -7.67 -1.10 -14.10
C GLY A 27 -6.15 -1.25 -14.04
N LEU A 28 -5.41 -0.31 -14.65
CA LEU A 28 -3.95 -0.30 -14.66
C LEU A 28 -3.36 0.47 -13.48
N LEU A 29 -3.98 1.58 -13.09
CA LEU A 29 -3.37 2.56 -12.19
C LEU A 29 -3.90 2.50 -10.75
N ASP A 30 -5.15 2.11 -10.54
CA ASP A 30 -5.76 2.16 -9.20
C ASP A 30 -5.32 0.95 -8.38
N MET A 31 -5.35 1.07 -7.06
CA MET A 31 -5.23 -0.12 -6.21
C MET A 31 -6.56 -0.89 -6.20
N PRO A 32 -6.54 -2.21 -5.93
CA PRO A 32 -7.75 -2.97 -5.69
C PRO A 32 -8.63 -2.33 -4.62
N VAL A 33 -9.94 -2.27 -4.87
CA VAL A 33 -10.89 -1.78 -3.88
C VAL A 33 -11.00 -2.82 -2.76
N VAL A 34 -10.86 -2.38 -1.51
CA VAL A 34 -10.92 -3.24 -0.33
C VAL A 34 -11.94 -2.73 0.67
N ALA A 35 -12.52 -3.64 1.45
CA ALA A 35 -13.45 -3.27 2.50
C ALA A 35 -12.77 -2.34 3.51
N GLY A 36 -13.44 -1.24 3.84
CA GLY A 36 -12.87 -0.28 4.77
C GLY A 36 -12.97 -0.68 6.24
N PHE A 37 -12.06 -0.11 7.04
CA PHE A 37 -12.12 -0.18 8.49
C PHE A 37 -11.80 1.19 9.08
N GLY A 38 -12.26 1.45 10.30
CA GLY A 38 -12.06 2.75 10.94
C GLY A 38 -12.92 3.87 10.34
N ASP A 39 -12.60 5.11 10.71
CA ASP A 39 -13.32 6.33 10.31
C ASP A 39 -12.43 7.56 10.60
N SER A 40 -12.90 8.73 10.19
CA SER A 40 -12.36 10.09 10.37
C SER A 40 -11.83 10.41 11.77
N TYR A 41 -12.44 9.86 12.82
CA TYR A 41 -12.14 10.18 14.22
C TYR A 41 -11.65 8.97 15.03
N MET A 42 -11.18 7.93 14.34
CA MET A 42 -10.65 6.72 14.96
C MET A 42 -9.13 6.66 14.84
N PRO A 43 -8.40 5.94 15.72
CA PRO A 43 -6.96 5.72 15.56
C PRO A 43 -6.61 5.10 14.21
N ALA A 44 -7.45 4.15 13.76
CA ALA A 44 -7.47 3.69 12.38
C ALA A 44 -8.21 4.72 11.51
N VAL A 45 -7.53 5.79 11.13
CA VAL A 45 -8.14 6.84 10.30
C VAL A 45 -8.28 6.37 8.86
N GLN A 46 -9.52 6.31 8.36
CA GLN A 46 -9.80 5.96 6.98
C GLN A 46 -11.14 6.53 6.47
N LYS A 47 -11.10 7.07 5.26
CA LYS A 47 -12.21 7.44 4.38
C LYS A 47 -11.97 6.78 3.00
N PRO A 48 -12.92 6.82 2.06
CA PRO A 48 -12.74 6.13 0.79
C PRO A 48 -11.50 6.55 -0.01
N ALA A 49 -11.15 7.84 0.02
CA ALA A 49 -9.97 8.37 -0.69
C ALA A 49 -8.88 8.94 0.24
N PHE A 50 -8.91 8.62 1.53
CA PHE A 50 -7.97 9.15 2.53
C PHE A 50 -7.72 8.15 3.66
N GLY A 51 -6.49 8.08 4.16
CA GLY A 51 -6.13 7.22 5.28
C GLY A 51 -4.63 7.27 5.55
N ALA A 52 -4.13 6.32 6.32
CA ALA A 52 -2.70 6.20 6.58
C ALA A 52 -1.94 5.95 5.26
N SER A 53 -0.94 6.78 4.94
CA SER A 53 -0.06 6.50 3.78
C SER A 53 0.87 5.32 4.03
N GLN A 54 1.16 5.07 5.31
CA GLN A 54 2.04 4.01 5.78
C GLN A 54 1.71 3.61 7.21
N ARG A 55 2.11 2.39 7.58
CA ARG A 55 2.18 1.91 8.96
C ARG A 55 3.61 1.48 9.21
N PHE A 56 4.26 2.17 10.16
CA PHE A 56 5.66 1.96 10.51
C PHE A 56 5.78 1.83 12.01
N ILE A 57 6.36 0.72 12.47
CA ILE A 57 6.61 0.47 13.89
C ILE A 57 8.03 -0.05 14.00
N ALA A 58 8.86 0.63 14.77
CA ALA A 58 10.25 0.26 14.98
C ALA A 58 10.67 0.50 16.42
N GLN A 59 11.59 -0.32 16.89
CA GLN A 59 12.26 -0.15 18.17
C GLN A 59 13.77 -0.09 17.93
N PRO A 60 14.48 0.90 18.50
CA PRO A 60 15.93 0.94 18.43
C PRO A 60 16.58 -0.37 18.93
N GLY A 61 17.57 -0.86 18.20
CA GLY A 61 18.24 -2.13 18.48
C GLY A 61 17.46 -3.40 18.08
N HIS A 62 16.25 -3.28 17.55
CA HIS A 62 15.38 -4.42 17.17
C HIS A 62 14.73 -4.22 15.79
N LEU A 63 15.51 -3.75 14.81
CA LEU A 63 14.99 -3.51 13.45
C LEU A 63 14.57 -4.80 12.73
N ASP A 64 15.08 -5.95 13.16
CA ASP A 64 14.64 -7.28 12.73
C ASP A 64 13.16 -7.56 13.06
N LYS A 65 12.59 -6.85 14.04
CA LYS A 65 11.18 -6.92 14.43
C LYS A 65 10.35 -5.73 13.94
N ALA A 66 10.99 -4.76 13.29
CA ALA A 66 10.31 -3.58 12.80
C ALA A 66 9.43 -3.94 11.59
N ILE A 67 8.32 -3.21 11.44
CA ILE A 67 7.39 -3.39 10.32
C ILE A 67 7.22 -2.10 9.54
N MET A 68 7.04 -2.23 8.23
CA MET A 68 6.69 -1.13 7.32
C MET A 68 5.78 -1.62 6.20
N SER A 69 4.56 -1.10 6.15
CA SER A 69 3.63 -1.28 5.03
C SER A 69 3.20 0.07 4.47
N VAL A 70 3.01 0.16 3.15
CA VAL A 70 2.60 1.39 2.45
C VAL A 70 1.33 1.16 1.64
N ALA A 71 0.54 2.22 1.42
CA ALA A 71 -0.71 2.17 0.66
C ALA A 71 -0.49 2.08 -0.87
N GLY A 72 0.21 1.03 -1.31
CA GLY A 72 0.61 0.78 -2.68
C GLY A 72 1.76 -0.22 -2.73
N GLY A 73 2.74 0.03 -3.61
CA GLY A 73 4.00 -0.69 -3.63
C GLY A 73 5.20 0.25 -3.62
N GLN A 74 6.39 -0.33 -3.57
CA GLN A 74 7.66 0.42 -3.49
C GLN A 74 8.02 1.14 -4.80
N SER A 75 7.45 0.73 -5.92
CA SER A 75 7.64 1.42 -7.21
C SER A 75 6.48 2.35 -7.51
N GLY A 76 6.77 3.55 -8.03
CA GLY A 76 5.78 4.45 -8.61
C GLY A 76 5.46 4.15 -10.09
N HIS A 77 6.14 3.20 -10.71
CA HIS A 77 5.99 2.92 -12.14
C HIS A 77 4.89 1.88 -12.38
N PRO A 78 3.79 2.18 -13.10
CA PRO A 78 2.64 1.28 -13.22
C PRO A 78 2.93 -0.12 -13.78
N LEU A 79 3.94 -0.25 -14.63
CA LEU A 79 4.35 -1.53 -15.20
C LEU A 79 5.33 -2.33 -14.32
N SER A 80 5.75 -1.76 -13.20
CA SER A 80 6.66 -2.46 -12.28
C SER A 80 5.89 -3.57 -11.55
N PRO A 81 6.48 -4.77 -11.39
CA PRO A 81 5.91 -5.79 -10.51
C PRO A 81 5.80 -5.30 -9.05
N PHE A 82 6.55 -4.25 -8.69
CA PHE A 82 6.54 -3.64 -7.36
C PHE A 82 5.60 -2.44 -7.23
N TYR A 83 4.74 -2.16 -8.23
CA TYR A 83 3.79 -1.05 -8.20
C TYR A 83 2.64 -1.26 -7.20
N ARG A 84 2.09 -2.47 -7.16
CA ARG A 84 1.02 -2.89 -6.24
C ARG A 84 1.49 -3.86 -5.16
N ALA A 85 2.77 -4.26 -5.20
CA ALA A 85 3.32 -5.26 -4.29
C ALA A 85 3.27 -4.78 -2.84
N GLY A 86 2.57 -5.53 -1.98
CA GLY A 86 2.38 -5.20 -0.57
C GLY A 86 1.06 -4.49 -0.26
N PHE A 87 0.28 -4.06 -1.26
CA PHE A 87 -1.00 -3.38 -1.01
C PHE A 87 -2.01 -4.26 -0.26
N SER A 88 -2.07 -5.56 -0.55
CA SER A 88 -2.95 -6.49 0.17
C SER A 88 -2.57 -6.59 1.65
N ALA A 89 -1.27 -6.70 1.94
CA ALA A 89 -0.74 -6.77 3.29
C ALA A 89 -1.01 -5.47 4.06
N TYR A 90 -0.86 -4.31 3.40
CA TYR A 90 -1.28 -3.02 3.93
C TYR A 90 -2.77 -3.01 4.27
N ALA A 91 -3.63 -3.42 3.33
CA ALA A 91 -5.09 -3.41 3.49
C ALA A 91 -5.57 -4.35 4.61
N GLN A 92 -4.88 -5.46 4.83
CA GLN A 92 -5.20 -6.44 5.87
C GLN A 92 -4.53 -6.13 7.21
N GLY A 93 -3.70 -5.08 7.29
CA GLY A 93 -2.97 -4.73 8.51
C GLY A 93 -1.88 -5.73 8.90
N GLU A 94 -1.37 -6.49 7.94
CA GLU A 94 -0.32 -7.49 8.17
C GLU A 94 0.99 -6.84 8.65
N ALA A 95 1.77 -7.63 9.38
CA ALA A 95 3.09 -7.24 9.85
C ALA A 95 4.13 -7.45 8.74
N VAL A 96 4.26 -6.47 7.84
CA VAL A 96 5.28 -6.51 6.76
C VAL A 96 6.65 -6.13 7.32
N PRO A 97 7.68 -7.00 7.25
CA PRO A 97 9.01 -6.68 7.77
C PRO A 97 9.60 -5.42 7.14
N LEU A 98 10.25 -4.57 7.96
CA LEU A 98 10.97 -3.39 7.48
C LEU A 98 12.20 -3.76 6.65
N LEU A 99 12.95 -4.78 7.11
CA LEU A 99 14.22 -5.14 6.50
C LEU A 99 14.01 -5.86 5.17
N PRO A 100 14.91 -5.66 4.19
CA PRO A 100 14.85 -6.37 2.92
C PRO A 100 14.88 -7.88 3.11
N GLY A 101 14.04 -8.59 2.33
CA GLY A 101 14.05 -10.05 2.25
C GLY A 101 15.08 -10.57 1.24
N ALA A 102 14.73 -11.66 0.56
CA ALA A 102 15.57 -12.25 -0.48
C ALA A 102 15.87 -11.26 -1.62
N ILE A 103 17.10 -11.29 -2.11
CA ILE A 103 17.53 -10.45 -3.23
C ILE A 103 16.97 -11.02 -4.54
N ASN A 104 16.11 -10.26 -5.21
CA ASN A 104 15.55 -10.65 -6.51
C ASN A 104 16.44 -10.26 -7.70
N HIS A 105 17.13 -9.13 -7.60
CA HIS A 105 17.99 -8.59 -8.66
C HIS A 105 19.29 -8.07 -8.07
N ARG A 106 20.41 -8.33 -8.75
CA ARG A 106 21.73 -7.83 -8.37
C ARG A 106 22.38 -7.19 -9.60
N ILE A 107 22.89 -5.99 -9.43
CA ILE A 107 23.69 -5.29 -10.44
C ILE A 107 25.08 -5.10 -9.85
N THR A 108 26.10 -5.46 -10.61
CA THR A 108 27.50 -5.26 -10.23
C THR A 108 28.11 -4.27 -11.20
N PHE A 109 28.60 -3.15 -10.68
CA PHE A 109 29.30 -2.16 -11.46
C PHE A 109 30.81 -2.38 -11.30
N THR A 110 31.54 -2.36 -12.41
CA THR A 110 33.00 -2.31 -12.39
C THR A 110 33.40 -0.93 -12.91
N PRO A 111 33.95 -0.04 -12.07
CA PRO A 111 34.42 1.25 -12.55
C PRO A 111 35.56 1.04 -13.54
N ILE A 112 35.55 1.81 -14.61
CA ILE A 112 36.66 1.88 -15.56
C ILE A 112 37.56 3.01 -15.04
N ASN A 113 38.80 2.69 -14.69
CA ASN A 113 39.82 3.70 -14.41
C ASN A 113 40.20 4.43 -15.70
#